data_AF-A0A447KL19-F1
#
_entry.id   AF-A0A447KL19-F1
#
_cell.length_a   1.000
_cell.length_b   1.000
_cell.length_c   1.000
_cell.angle_alpha   90.00
_cell.angle_beta   90.00
_cell.angle_gamma   90.00
#
_symmetry.space_group_name_H-M   'P 1'
#
loop_
_entity.id
_entity.type
_entity.pdbx_description
1 polymer ?
#
loop_
_entity_poly.entity_id
_entity_poly.type
_entity_poly.pdbx_seq_one_letter_code
_entity_poly.pdbx_strand_id
1 'polypeptide(L)'
;MLLRIASWLFQLPGRLFGRIFNSRLTLFIFFMLIAVGIFGTKRYLHAQHQQEELTSTAPAHYDINRGLPLREAREQCGGPLHDNDGQPWPAAAGYLHQPERPAGSRLQRITLENQRNDFAVVVKLETPEHPQQLAEVFIPAAASFAVNVSAAGKYVLKIRDIKSGCSFRSQPFPLAVEHNWRLPLSLHGHGEVEYQAISTSEF
;
A
#
# COMPACT_ATOMS: atom_id res chain seq x y z
N MET A 1 -55.47 -6.36 17.60
CA MET A 1 -55.76 -4.90 17.57
C MET A 1 -55.09 -4.18 16.39
N LEU A 2 -55.05 -4.78 15.21
CA LEU A 2 -54.59 -4.12 13.96
C LEU A 2 -55.68 -4.03 12.88
N LEU A 3 -56.85 -4.67 13.10
CA LEU A 3 -58.00 -4.60 12.19
C LEU A 3 -58.94 -3.39 12.44
N ARG A 4 -58.69 -2.55 13.45
CA ARG A 4 -59.56 -1.40 13.79
C ARG A 4 -59.10 -0.06 13.22
N ILE A 5 -57.93 0.01 12.59
CA ILE A 5 -57.40 1.26 12.01
C ILE A 5 -57.69 1.34 10.50
N ALA A 6 -57.94 0.21 9.84
CA ALA A 6 -58.27 0.18 8.41
C ALA A 6 -59.72 0.58 8.07
N SER A 7 -60.64 0.62 9.04
CA SER A 7 -62.04 0.98 8.79
C SER A 7 -62.30 2.49 8.83
N TRP A 8 -61.33 3.31 9.25
CA TRP A 8 -61.50 4.77 9.34
C TRP A 8 -61.07 5.51 8.05
N LEU A 9 -60.27 4.86 7.19
CA LEU A 9 -59.82 5.44 5.92
C LEU A 9 -60.85 5.34 4.79
N PHE A 10 -61.91 4.55 4.95
CA PHE A 10 -62.94 4.31 3.93
C PHE A 10 -64.32 4.90 4.27
N GLN A 11 -64.39 5.83 5.23
CA GLN A 11 -65.62 6.55 5.60
C GLN A 11 -65.52 8.05 5.28
N LEU A 12 -64.83 8.41 4.19
CA LEU A 12 -65.01 9.73 3.60
C LEU A 12 -66.30 9.74 2.77
N PRO A 13 -67.24 10.67 3.04
CA PRO A 13 -68.52 10.71 2.36
C PRO A 13 -68.27 10.99 0.87
N GLY A 14 -68.88 10.19 -0.01
CA GLY A 14 -68.83 10.32 -1.47
C GLY A 14 -69.38 11.64 -2.05
N ARG A 15 -69.51 12.70 -1.23
CA ARG A 15 -69.94 14.05 -1.62
C ARG A 15 -68.80 15.02 -1.93
N LEU A 16 -67.55 14.72 -1.58
CA LEU A 16 -66.39 15.57 -1.94
C LEU A 16 -65.68 15.14 -3.22
N PHE A 17 -65.68 13.85 -3.55
CA PHE A 17 -65.01 13.34 -4.76
C PHE A 17 -65.86 13.47 -6.04
N GLY A 18 -67.18 13.60 -5.95
CA GLY A 18 -68.05 13.75 -7.13
C GLY A 18 -67.77 15.03 -7.94
N ARG A 19 -67.20 16.08 -7.32
CA ARG A 19 -66.96 17.36 -8.00
C ARG A 19 -65.62 17.43 -8.74
N ILE A 20 -64.65 16.58 -8.39
CA ILE A 20 -63.29 16.57 -8.97
C ILE A 20 -63.24 15.74 -10.27
N PHE A 21 -64.14 14.76 -10.41
CA PHE A 21 -64.20 13.84 -11.56
C PHE A 21 -65.16 14.24 -12.68
N ASN A 22 -65.74 15.45 -12.65
CA ASN A 22 -66.70 15.89 -13.67
C ASN A 22 -66.05 16.44 -14.95
N SER A 23 -64.74 16.68 -14.96
CA SER A 23 -64.01 17.20 -16.11
C SER A 23 -62.72 16.41 -16.34
N ARG A 24 -62.45 16.04 -17.60
CA ARG A 24 -61.19 15.37 -17.96
C ARG A 24 -59.98 16.25 -17.61
N LEU A 25 -60.12 17.58 -17.61
CA LEU A 25 -59.08 18.54 -17.29
C LEU A 25 -58.65 18.49 -15.80
N THR A 26 -59.61 18.41 -14.89
CA THR A 26 -59.32 18.39 -13.43
C THR A 26 -58.64 17.10 -13.01
N LEU A 27 -58.96 15.99 -13.70
CA LEU A 27 -58.26 14.72 -13.52
C LEU A 27 -56.78 14.81 -13.93
N PHE A 28 -56.49 15.39 -15.11
CA PHE A 28 -55.11 15.56 -15.58
C PHE A 28 -54.29 16.45 -14.65
N ILE A 29 -54.86 17.58 -14.18
CA ILE A 29 -54.17 18.48 -13.24
C ILE A 29 -53.87 17.78 -11.92
N PHE A 30 -54.79 16.95 -11.42
CA PHE A 30 -54.57 16.18 -10.19
C PHE A 30 -53.42 15.18 -10.32
N PHE A 31 -53.37 14.40 -11.41
CA PHE A 31 -52.25 13.47 -11.64
C PHE A 31 -50.92 14.19 -11.90
N MET A 32 -50.95 15.36 -12.55
CA MET A 32 -49.75 16.16 -12.80
C MET A 32 -49.16 16.70 -11.49
N LEU A 33 -50.00 17.17 -10.56
CA LEU A 33 -49.57 17.60 -9.22
C LEU A 33 -48.99 16.44 -8.38
N ILE A 34 -49.56 15.24 -8.48
CA ILE A 34 -49.00 14.04 -7.82
C ILE A 34 -47.62 13.69 -8.39
N ALA A 35 -47.46 13.73 -9.71
CA ALA A 35 -46.18 13.44 -10.36
C ALA A 35 -45.08 14.45 -9.97
N VAL A 36 -45.42 15.74 -9.88
CA VAL A 36 -44.50 16.78 -9.40
C VAL A 36 -44.13 16.57 -7.92
N GLY A 37 -45.08 16.13 -7.08
CA GLY A 37 -44.81 15.77 -5.68
C GLY A 37 -43.81 14.61 -5.52
N ILE A 38 -43.96 13.55 -6.32
CA ILE A 38 -43.07 12.38 -6.30
C ILE A 38 -41.67 12.73 -6.86
N PHE A 39 -41.59 13.59 -7.86
CA PHE A 39 -40.31 14.01 -8.43
C PHE A 39 -39.57 15.02 -7.53
N GLY A 40 -40.32 15.85 -6.79
CA GLY A 40 -39.76 16.80 -5.81
C GLY A 40 -39.11 16.12 -4.60
N THR A 41 -39.72 15.07 -4.04
CA THR A 41 -39.16 14.36 -2.87
C THR A 41 -37.87 13.60 -3.20
N LYS A 42 -37.73 13.05 -4.41
CA LYS A 42 -36.50 12.37 -4.86
C LYS A 42 -35.32 13.35 -4.98
N ARG A 43 -35.56 14.59 -5.43
CA ARG A 43 -34.54 15.64 -5.47
C ARG A 43 -34.19 16.20 -4.09
N TYR A 44 -35.16 16.24 -3.18
CA TYR A 44 -34.95 16.72 -1.81
C TYR A 44 -34.11 15.73 -0.96
N LEU A 45 -34.34 14.42 -1.11
CA LEU A 45 -33.53 13.39 -0.43
C LEU A 45 -32.08 13.37 -0.92
N HIS A 46 -31.83 13.68 -2.20
CA HIS A 46 -30.46 13.73 -2.72
C HIS A 46 -29.68 14.95 -2.23
N ALA A 47 -30.34 16.07 -1.96
CA ALA A 47 -29.71 17.27 -1.42
C ALA A 47 -29.42 17.18 0.09
N GLN A 48 -30.23 16.41 0.85
CA GLN A 48 -30.02 16.26 2.30
C GLN A 48 -28.80 15.39 2.63
N HIS A 49 -28.44 14.43 1.76
CA HIS A 49 -27.28 13.55 1.97
C HIS A 49 -25.93 14.29 1.91
N GLN A 50 -25.85 15.44 1.21
CA GLN A 50 -24.63 16.27 1.18
C GLN A 50 -24.50 17.22 2.39
N GLN A 51 -25.57 17.53 3.09
CA GLN A 51 -25.53 18.50 4.20
C GLN A 51 -25.34 17.83 5.58
N GLU A 52 -25.71 16.56 5.73
CA GLU A 52 -25.49 15.80 6.98
C GLU A 52 -24.03 15.34 7.16
N GLU A 53 -23.20 15.39 6.10
CA GLU A 53 -21.77 15.06 6.20
C GLU A 53 -20.94 16.18 6.87
N LEU A 54 -21.51 17.38 7.08
CA LEU A 54 -20.80 18.53 7.67
C LEU A 54 -21.07 18.76 9.17
N THR A 55 -21.85 17.90 9.84
CA THR A 55 -22.00 17.94 11.31
C THR A 55 -21.74 16.57 11.91
N SER A 56 -20.55 16.04 11.63
CA SER A 56 -19.98 14.97 12.45
C SER A 56 -19.69 15.55 13.84
N THR A 57 -20.52 15.15 14.80
CA THR A 57 -20.25 15.24 16.23
C THR A 57 -18.81 14.85 16.50
N ALA A 58 -18.06 15.75 17.14
CA ALA A 58 -16.68 15.54 17.53
C ALA A 58 -16.52 14.16 18.20
N PRO A 59 -15.79 13.21 17.59
CA PRO A 59 -15.41 12.00 18.30
C PRO A 59 -14.33 12.39 19.31
N ALA A 60 -14.43 11.83 20.51
CA ALA A 60 -13.37 11.88 21.50
C ALA A 60 -12.02 11.62 20.82
N HIS A 61 -11.06 12.51 21.07
CA HIS A 61 -9.72 12.48 20.51
C HIS A 61 -9.00 11.20 20.98
N TYR A 62 -9.23 10.10 20.26
CA TYR A 62 -8.25 9.05 20.18
C TYR A 62 -7.21 9.53 19.15
N ASP A 63 -5.96 9.62 19.59
CA ASP A 63 -4.85 9.83 18.69
C ASP A 63 -4.54 8.48 18.02
N ILE A 64 -5.37 8.07 17.05
CA ILE A 64 -4.95 7.01 16.13
C ILE A 64 -3.95 7.68 15.21
N ASN A 65 -2.68 7.49 15.55
CA ASN A 65 -1.56 7.70 14.65
C ASN A 65 -1.74 6.72 13.47
N ARG A 66 -2.57 7.09 12.48
CA ARG A 66 -2.70 6.35 11.23
C ARG A 66 -1.37 6.55 10.51
N GLY A 67 -0.45 5.60 10.73
CA GLY A 67 0.64 5.37 9.80
C GLY A 67 0.11 5.34 8.37
N LEU A 68 0.96 5.76 7.43
CA LEU A 68 0.66 6.03 6.03
C LEU A 68 -0.41 5.10 5.43
N PRO A 69 -1.28 5.61 4.53
CA PRO A 69 -2.40 4.85 4.00
C PRO A 69 -1.95 3.49 3.45
N LEU A 70 -2.65 2.42 3.88
CA LEU A 70 -2.43 1.00 3.54
C LEU A 70 -2.14 0.68 2.06
N ARG A 71 -2.45 1.61 1.13
CA ARG A 71 -2.14 1.47 -0.30
C ARG A 71 -0.65 1.68 -0.58
N GLU A 72 -0.02 2.70 0.01
CA GLU A 72 1.41 2.99 -0.20
C GLU A 72 2.29 1.90 0.42
N ALA A 73 1.91 1.39 1.60
CA ALA A 73 2.60 0.26 2.24
C ALA A 73 2.46 -1.05 1.43
N ARG A 74 1.34 -1.26 0.71
CA ARG A 74 1.15 -2.44 -0.15
C ARG A 74 1.99 -2.42 -1.41
N GLU A 75 2.27 -1.23 -1.95
CA GLU A 75 3.16 -1.11 -3.12
C GLU A 75 4.61 -1.42 -2.74
N GLN A 76 4.99 -1.09 -1.50
CA GLN A 76 6.33 -1.29 -0.95
C GLN A 76 6.55 -2.72 -0.41
N CYS A 77 5.48 -3.39 0.05
CA CYS A 77 5.55 -4.68 0.72
C CYS A 77 4.58 -5.70 0.11
N GLY A 78 5.13 -6.79 -0.42
CA GLY A 78 4.37 -7.87 -1.06
C GLY A 78 3.83 -8.97 -0.13
N GLY A 79 4.17 -8.93 1.16
CA GLY A 79 3.93 -10.03 2.10
C GLY A 79 5.11 -11.01 2.17
N PRO A 80 5.07 -12.00 3.08
CA PRO A 80 6.18 -12.93 3.28
C PRO A 80 6.55 -13.68 2.00
N LEU A 81 7.86 -13.75 1.68
CA LEU A 81 8.36 -14.54 0.56
C LEU A 81 8.63 -15.99 1.02
N HIS A 82 7.91 -16.93 0.44
CA HIS A 82 8.00 -18.35 0.80
C HIS A 82 9.20 -19.05 0.19
N ASP A 83 9.64 -18.60 -0.99
CA ASP A 83 10.75 -19.18 -1.73
C ASP A 83 11.50 -18.11 -2.55
N ASN A 84 12.63 -18.52 -3.12
CA ASN A 84 13.44 -17.76 -4.06
C ASN A 84 13.00 -18.09 -5.48
N ASP A 85 11.88 -17.51 -5.92
CA ASP A 85 11.31 -17.70 -7.26
C ASP A 85 11.13 -19.19 -7.63
N GLY A 86 10.52 -19.94 -6.71
CA GLY A 86 10.27 -21.39 -6.83
C GLY A 86 11.41 -22.29 -6.36
N GLN A 87 12.54 -21.73 -5.92
CA GLN A 87 13.64 -22.48 -5.27
C GLN A 87 13.64 -22.28 -3.76
N PRO A 88 13.99 -23.29 -2.95
CA PRO A 88 14.08 -23.10 -1.50
C PRO A 88 15.17 -22.08 -1.16
N TRP A 89 14.93 -21.30 -0.10
CA TRP A 89 15.95 -20.41 0.45
C TRP A 89 17.20 -21.21 0.89
N PRO A 90 18.42 -20.69 0.62
CA PRO A 90 19.64 -21.33 1.12
C PRO A 90 19.66 -21.44 2.65
N ALA A 91 20.28 -22.49 3.18
CA ALA A 91 20.44 -22.64 4.63
C ALA A 91 21.48 -21.70 5.24
N ALA A 92 22.39 -21.17 4.42
CA ALA A 92 23.50 -20.32 4.83
C ALA A 92 23.58 -19.08 3.93
N ALA A 93 24.28 -18.05 4.41
CA ALA A 93 24.49 -16.85 3.63
C ALA A 93 25.32 -17.12 2.37
N GLY A 94 24.91 -16.56 1.23
CA GLY A 94 25.54 -16.88 -0.04
C GLY A 94 24.99 -16.09 -1.22
N TYR A 95 25.68 -16.21 -2.35
CA TYR A 95 25.20 -15.71 -3.64
C TYR A 95 23.98 -16.50 -4.11
N LEU A 96 22.92 -15.81 -4.49
CA LEU A 96 21.79 -16.40 -5.20
C LEU A 96 22.13 -16.58 -6.69
N HIS A 97 22.90 -15.65 -7.23
CA HIS A 97 23.46 -15.70 -8.57
C HIS A 97 24.96 -15.42 -8.53
N GLN A 98 25.76 -16.25 -9.21
CA GLN A 98 27.19 -15.97 -9.35
C GLN A 98 27.35 -14.72 -10.22
N PRO A 99 28.03 -13.67 -9.72
CA PRO A 99 28.20 -12.47 -10.52
C PRO A 99 29.17 -12.75 -11.67
N GLU A 100 28.79 -12.35 -12.87
CA GLU A 100 29.67 -12.35 -14.03
C GLU A 100 30.75 -11.27 -13.82
N ARG A 101 32.02 -11.68 -13.90
CA ARG A 101 33.15 -10.77 -13.65
C ARG A 101 34.11 -10.76 -14.84
N PRO A 102 34.54 -9.58 -15.31
CA PRO A 102 35.64 -9.50 -16.27
C PRO A 102 36.93 -10.05 -15.65
N ALA A 103 37.62 -10.94 -16.38
CA ALA A 103 38.91 -11.48 -15.98
C ALA A 103 39.93 -10.35 -15.71
N GLY A 104 40.69 -10.46 -14.62
CA GLY A 104 41.71 -9.47 -14.24
C GLY A 104 41.20 -8.24 -13.49
N SER A 105 39.90 -8.16 -13.18
CA SER A 105 39.34 -7.05 -12.40
C SER A 105 39.90 -7.02 -10.97
N ARG A 106 40.36 -5.86 -10.49
CA ARG A 106 40.74 -5.68 -9.08
C ARG A 106 39.47 -5.74 -8.23
N LEU A 107 39.40 -6.73 -7.34
CA LEU A 107 38.26 -6.95 -6.46
C LEU A 107 38.50 -6.34 -5.09
N GLN A 108 37.44 -5.80 -4.51
CA GLN A 108 37.38 -5.38 -3.12
C GLN A 108 36.34 -6.22 -2.38
N ARG A 109 36.64 -6.58 -1.13
CA ARG A 109 35.73 -7.31 -0.25
C ARG A 109 34.92 -6.35 0.60
N ILE A 110 33.61 -6.56 0.63
CA ILE A 110 32.66 -5.82 1.44
C ILE A 110 31.85 -6.81 2.26
N THR A 111 31.71 -6.56 3.55
CA THR A 111 30.91 -7.40 4.45
C THR A 111 29.54 -6.77 4.65
N LEU A 112 28.49 -7.50 4.27
CA LEU A 112 27.09 -7.13 4.50
C LEU A 112 26.65 -7.76 5.83
N GLU A 113 26.18 -6.96 6.78
CA GLU A 113 25.92 -7.39 8.15
C GLU A 113 24.41 -7.33 8.48
N ASN A 114 23.78 -8.51 8.54
CA ASN A 114 22.38 -8.68 8.93
C ASN A 114 22.22 -8.99 10.44
N GLN A 115 23.22 -8.65 11.25
CA GLN A 115 23.30 -9.03 12.68
C GLN A 115 22.20 -8.42 13.54
N ARG A 116 21.61 -7.30 13.09
CA ARG A 116 20.61 -6.52 13.86
C ARG A 116 19.17 -6.84 13.48
N ASN A 117 18.94 -7.67 12.47
CA ASN A 117 17.60 -8.05 12.05
C ASN A 117 17.29 -9.49 12.51
N ASP A 118 16.06 -9.71 12.97
CA ASP A 118 15.52 -11.03 13.34
C ASP A 118 14.96 -11.79 12.12
N PHE A 119 15.10 -11.24 10.92
CA PHE A 119 14.63 -11.79 9.65
C PHE A 119 15.77 -11.95 8.64
N ALA A 120 15.58 -12.87 7.71
CA ALA A 120 16.48 -13.06 6.58
C ALA A 120 16.20 -12.00 5.49
N VAL A 121 17.24 -11.67 4.73
CA VAL A 121 17.18 -10.63 3.70
C VAL A 121 17.77 -11.12 2.38
N VAL A 122 17.20 -10.64 1.28
CA VAL A 122 17.85 -10.63 -0.03
C VAL A 122 18.46 -9.27 -0.26
N VAL A 123 19.71 -9.23 -0.70
CA VAL A 123 20.44 -7.99 -0.95
C VAL A 123 20.95 -7.97 -2.37
N LYS A 124 20.61 -6.92 -3.12
CA LYS A 124 21.19 -6.62 -4.43
C LYS A 124 22.14 -5.43 -4.30
N LEU A 125 23.29 -5.54 -4.92
CA LEU A 125 24.28 -4.47 -5.00
C LEU A 125 24.50 -4.13 -6.49
N GLU A 126 24.33 -2.86 -6.81
CA GLU A 126 24.30 -2.36 -8.19
C GLU A 126 25.12 -1.07 -8.31
N THR A 127 25.51 -0.70 -9.54
CA THR A 127 25.97 0.66 -9.83
C THR A 127 24.80 1.55 -10.27
N PRO A 128 24.75 2.84 -9.88
CA PRO A 128 23.60 3.70 -10.16
C PRO A 128 23.45 4.05 -11.64
N GLU A 129 24.56 4.19 -12.39
CA GLU A 129 24.52 4.67 -13.77
C GLU A 129 24.20 3.56 -14.77
N HIS A 130 24.65 2.35 -14.46
CA HIS A 130 24.35 1.15 -15.23
C HIS A 130 24.00 0.06 -14.22
N PRO A 131 22.71 -0.25 -13.99
CA PRO A 131 22.27 -1.24 -13.01
C PRO A 131 22.61 -2.66 -13.49
N GLN A 132 23.91 -2.93 -13.60
CA GLN A 132 24.47 -4.26 -13.66
C GLN A 132 24.47 -4.78 -12.22
N GLN A 133 23.76 -5.89 -12.02
CA GLN A 133 23.72 -6.58 -10.74
C GLN A 133 25.12 -7.14 -10.44
N LEU A 134 25.83 -6.49 -9.51
CA LEU A 134 27.20 -6.88 -9.14
C LEU A 134 27.21 -8.03 -8.13
N ALA A 135 26.17 -8.10 -7.31
CA ALA A 135 25.95 -9.19 -6.37
C ALA A 135 24.47 -9.24 -6.03
N GLU A 136 23.94 -10.45 -5.95
CA GLU A 136 22.67 -10.73 -5.28
C GLU A 136 22.89 -11.88 -4.31
N VAL A 137 22.57 -11.63 -3.06
CA VAL A 137 22.90 -12.54 -1.96
C VAL A 137 21.72 -12.72 -1.04
N PHE A 138 21.62 -13.91 -0.48
CA PHE A 138 20.75 -14.21 0.63
C PHE A 138 21.56 -14.22 1.93
N ILE A 139 21.04 -13.58 2.97
CA ILE A 139 21.67 -13.53 4.30
C ILE A 139 20.62 -13.87 5.36
N PRO A 140 20.79 -14.98 6.12
CA PRO A 140 19.91 -15.33 7.22
C PRO A 140 19.84 -14.24 8.30
N ALA A 141 18.82 -14.33 9.16
CA ALA A 141 18.73 -13.52 10.37
C ALA A 141 20.01 -13.65 11.21
N ALA A 142 20.44 -12.54 11.81
CA ALA A 142 21.65 -12.46 12.62
C ALA A 142 22.98 -12.88 11.93
N ALA A 143 23.01 -13.08 10.61
CA ALA A 143 24.19 -13.51 9.88
C ALA A 143 24.93 -12.35 9.19
N SER A 144 26.03 -12.66 8.51
CA SER A 144 26.77 -11.71 7.68
C SER A 144 27.40 -12.43 6.49
N PHE A 145 27.63 -11.70 5.40
CA PHE A 145 28.22 -12.28 4.20
C PHE A 145 29.17 -11.31 3.51
N ALA A 146 30.30 -11.83 3.03
CA ALA A 146 31.29 -11.04 2.33
C ALA A 146 31.11 -11.18 0.82
N VAL A 147 30.88 -10.06 0.14
CA VAL A 147 30.82 -9.98 -1.31
C VAL A 147 32.09 -9.37 -1.89
N ASN A 148 32.52 -9.88 -3.04
CA ASN A 148 33.58 -9.27 -3.82
C ASN A 148 32.98 -8.43 -4.93
N VAL A 149 33.36 -7.15 -4.99
CA VAL A 149 32.89 -6.17 -5.97
C VAL A 149 34.06 -5.59 -6.76
N SER A 150 33.77 -4.96 -7.90
CA SER A 150 34.75 -4.17 -8.67
C SER A 150 35.35 -3.03 -7.84
N ALA A 151 36.48 -2.49 -8.29
CA ALA A 151 37.18 -1.39 -7.64
C ALA A 151 36.32 -0.12 -7.50
N ALA A 152 36.83 0.85 -6.72
CA ALA A 152 36.11 2.01 -6.20
C ALA A 152 35.13 2.68 -7.18
N GLY A 153 33.97 3.03 -6.65
CA GLY A 153 32.86 3.57 -7.40
C GLY A 153 31.70 3.98 -6.51
N LYS A 154 30.60 4.39 -7.13
CA LYS A 154 29.33 4.63 -6.44
C LYS A 154 28.47 3.38 -6.56
N TYR A 155 27.79 3.04 -5.47
CA TYR A 155 26.97 1.84 -5.40
C TYR A 155 25.63 2.17 -4.77
N VAL A 156 24.65 1.33 -5.09
CA VAL A 156 23.32 1.34 -4.52
C VAL A 156 23.06 -0.05 -3.95
N LEU A 157 22.57 -0.09 -2.72
CA LEU A 157 22.13 -1.32 -2.08
C LEU A 157 20.61 -1.38 -2.12
N LYS A 158 20.05 -2.50 -2.55
CA LYS A 158 18.64 -2.82 -2.37
C LYS A 158 18.51 -3.98 -1.42
N ILE A 159 17.59 -3.89 -0.48
CA ILE A 159 17.34 -4.92 0.54
C ILE A 159 15.87 -5.30 0.47
N ARG A 160 15.59 -6.59 0.44
CA ARG A 160 14.24 -7.13 0.57
C ARG A 160 14.17 -7.97 1.84
N ASP A 161 13.27 -7.59 2.74
CA ASP A 161 12.93 -8.39 3.92
C ASP A 161 12.03 -9.56 3.49
N ILE A 162 12.47 -10.79 3.74
CA ILE A 162 11.76 -12.01 3.36
C ILE A 162 10.51 -12.22 4.23
N LYS A 163 10.51 -11.72 5.47
CA LYS A 163 9.39 -11.88 6.42
C LYS A 163 8.20 -11.01 6.06
N SER A 164 8.43 -9.78 5.61
CA SER A 164 7.37 -8.82 5.26
C SER A 164 7.17 -8.61 3.76
N GLY A 165 8.17 -8.95 2.95
CA GLY A 165 8.24 -8.63 1.53
C GLY A 165 8.49 -7.16 1.22
N CYS A 166 8.83 -6.35 2.23
CA CYS A 166 9.17 -4.94 2.02
C CYS A 166 10.52 -4.80 1.34
N SER A 167 10.58 -3.92 0.34
CA SER A 167 11.81 -3.60 -0.38
C SER A 167 12.30 -2.19 -0.05
N PHE A 168 13.61 -2.04 0.09
CA PHE A 168 14.27 -0.80 0.46
C PHE A 168 15.48 -0.57 -0.44
N ARG A 169 15.79 0.69 -0.69
CA ARG A 169 16.93 1.12 -1.51
C ARG A 169 17.75 2.17 -0.76
N SER A 170 19.06 2.08 -0.83
CA SER A 170 19.94 3.12 -0.31
C SER A 170 20.04 4.32 -1.24
N GLN A 171 20.41 5.47 -0.69
CA GLN A 171 21.03 6.51 -1.51
C GLN A 171 22.36 5.98 -2.09
N PRO A 172 22.82 6.48 -3.25
CA PRO A 172 24.12 6.11 -3.80
C PRO A 172 25.25 6.50 -2.83
N PHE A 173 26.12 5.56 -2.49
CA PHE A 173 27.25 5.80 -1.59
C PHE A 173 28.58 5.40 -2.25
N PRO A 174 29.68 6.10 -1.95
CA PRO A 174 30.99 5.76 -2.48
C PRO A 174 31.62 4.59 -1.70
N LEU A 175 32.28 3.68 -2.41
CA LEU A 175 33.15 2.66 -1.83
C LEU A 175 34.58 2.88 -2.31
N ALA A 176 35.52 3.03 -1.37
CA ALA A 176 36.93 3.27 -1.64
C ALA A 176 37.76 2.00 -1.50
N VAL A 177 38.75 1.77 -2.40
CA VAL A 177 39.50 0.51 -2.59
C VAL A 177 40.21 -0.03 -1.33
N GLU A 178 40.62 0.85 -0.41
CA GLU A 178 41.51 0.48 0.70
C GLU A 178 40.78 0.20 2.02
N HIS A 179 39.44 0.27 2.03
CA HIS A 179 38.65 0.04 3.24
C HIS A 179 38.10 -1.39 3.31
N ASN A 180 38.21 -2.02 4.48
CA ASN A 180 37.47 -3.24 4.82
C ASN A 180 36.04 -2.84 5.20
N TRP A 181 35.21 -2.54 4.19
CA TRP A 181 33.86 -2.05 4.41
C TRP A 181 33.00 -3.10 5.12
N ARG A 182 32.27 -2.63 6.14
CA ARG A 182 31.24 -3.39 6.85
C ARG A 182 29.97 -2.56 6.78
N LEU A 183 28.97 -3.07 6.07
CA LEU A 183 27.73 -2.35 5.81
C LEU A 183 26.62 -2.98 6.66
N PRO A 184 26.20 -2.33 7.75
CA PRO A 184 25.07 -2.80 8.54
C PRO A 184 23.78 -2.65 7.73
N LEU A 185 23.02 -3.74 7.63
CA LEU A 185 21.74 -3.79 6.93
C LEU A 185 20.59 -3.34 7.85
N SER A 186 20.80 -2.26 8.59
CA SER A 186 19.81 -1.75 9.54
C SER A 186 18.73 -0.97 8.78
N LEU A 187 17.56 -1.59 8.58
CA LEU A 187 16.43 -0.95 7.89
C LEU A 187 15.73 0.11 8.75
N HIS A 188 15.90 0.04 10.07
CA HIS A 188 15.28 0.94 11.04
C HIS A 188 16.39 1.59 11.86
N GLY A 189 16.73 2.84 11.54
CA GLY A 189 17.67 3.66 12.32
C GLY A 189 18.62 4.50 11.49
N HIS A 190 19.37 5.37 12.17
CA HIS A 190 20.42 6.20 11.56
C HIS A 190 21.69 5.36 11.40
N GLY A 191 21.86 4.72 10.24
CA GLY A 191 23.09 4.07 9.81
C GLY A 191 23.96 4.99 8.94
N GLU A 192 25.16 4.52 8.60
CA GLU A 192 26.04 5.18 7.61
C GLU A 192 25.41 5.22 6.21
N VAL A 193 24.50 4.28 5.95
CA VAL A 193 23.68 4.19 4.74
C VAL A 193 22.22 4.34 5.13
N GLU A 194 21.57 5.35 4.58
CA GLU A 194 20.13 5.60 4.74
C GLU A 194 19.34 4.85 3.67
N TYR A 195 18.21 4.24 4.07
CA TYR A 195 17.35 3.45 3.20
C TYR A 195 15.97 4.09 3.07
N GLN A 196 15.47 4.14 1.84
CA GLN A 196 14.10 4.53 1.52
C GLN A 196 13.31 3.30 1.04
N ALA A 197 12.04 3.22 1.39
CA ALA A 197 11.16 2.17 0.88
C ALA A 197 10.99 2.33 -0.65
N ILE A 198 10.97 1.22 -1.37
CA ILE A 198 10.76 1.16 -2.81
C ILE A 198 9.69 0.12 -3.14
N SER A 199 9.11 0.23 -4.33
CA SER A 199 8.12 -0.75 -4.79
C SER A 199 8.76 -2.11 -5.10
N THR A 200 7.96 -3.18 -5.09
CA THR A 200 8.43 -4.52 -5.48
C THR A 200 9.00 -4.57 -6.90
N SER A 201 8.50 -3.74 -7.82
CA SER A 201 8.98 -3.64 -9.21
C SER A 201 10.32 -2.91 -9.35
N GLU A 202 10.70 -2.08 -8.38
CA GLU A 202 11.97 -1.34 -8.40
C GLU A 202 13.13 -2.13 -7.82
N PHE A 203 12.85 -3.26 -7.17
CA PHE A 203 13.84 -4.13 -6.55
C PHE A 203 14.56 -5.02 -7.57
#